data_AF-A0A1B6ECU0-F1
#
_entry.id   AF-A0A1B6ECU0-F1
#
_cell.length_a   1.000
_cell.length_b   1.000
_cell.length_c   1.000
_cell.angle_alpha   90.00
_cell.angle_beta   90.00
_cell.angle_gamma   90.00
#
_symmetry.space_group_name_H-M   'P 1'
#
loop_
_entity.id
_entity.type
_entity.pdbx_description
1 polymer ?
#
loop_
_entity_poly.entity_id
_entity_poly.type
_entity_poly.pdbx_seq_one_letter_code
_entity_poly.pdbx_strand_id
1 'polypeptide(L)'
;MGKLGTVIGLAFSGFGIFAGFSAFFTFMLYYSNYQASVWALISGIIAAVNFHLMILFYRDKLESWHSVNTLKDIQYLAFFALLFGTTGIIWYLFKIIYYTLPILPVDDSMQIAAVWAFMTAKWGVGLYFITNKYTKYIEEISPRLLNTGRSRYY
;
A
#
# COMPACT_ATOMS: atom_id res chain seq x y z
N MET A 1 9.17 3.51 15.44
CA MET A 1 9.95 3.85 14.22
C MET A 1 10.66 5.12 14.58
N GLY A 2 11.98 5.20 14.44
CA GLY A 2 12.64 6.51 14.56
C GLY A 2 12.10 7.45 13.48
N LYS A 3 12.17 8.76 13.69
CA LYS A 3 11.76 9.77 12.70
C LYS A 3 12.35 9.49 11.31
N LEU A 4 13.60 9.01 11.26
CA LEU A 4 14.27 8.62 10.02
C LEU A 4 13.55 7.51 9.24
N GLY A 5 13.07 6.47 9.92
CA GLY A 5 12.37 5.36 9.26
C GLY A 5 11.06 5.81 8.62
N THR A 6 10.33 6.71 9.27
CA THR A 6 9.10 7.31 8.71
C THR A 6 9.41 8.16 7.48
N VAL A 7 10.48 8.97 7.51
CA VAL A 7 10.89 9.80 6.37
C VAL A 7 11.29 8.94 5.16
N ILE A 8 12.07 7.87 5.39
CA ILE A 8 12.43 6.90 4.34
C ILE A 8 11.17 6.28 3.73
N GLY A 9 10.23 5.85 4.58
CA GLY A 9 8.95 5.31 4.14
C GLY A 9 8.13 6.29 3.30
N LEU A 10 8.11 7.58 3.68
CA LEU A 10 7.44 8.64 2.92
C LEU A 10 8.06 8.83 1.54
N ALA A 11 9.39 8.84 1.45
CA ALA A 11 10.08 8.95 0.16
C ALA A 11 9.74 7.75 -0.75
N PHE A 12 9.81 6.53 -0.23
CA PHE A 12 9.48 5.32 -1.00
C PHE A 12 8.02 5.26 -1.44
N SER A 13 7.09 5.56 -0.54
CA SER A 13 5.66 5.56 -0.87
C SER A 13 5.31 6.70 -1.84
N GLY A 14 5.91 7.88 -1.69
CA GLY A 14 5.80 8.99 -2.65
C GLY A 14 6.29 8.61 -4.05
N PHE A 15 7.46 7.96 -4.14
CA PHE A 15 7.94 7.41 -5.40
C PHE A 15 7.00 6.34 -5.96
N GLY A 16 6.44 5.49 -5.10
CA GLY A 16 5.46 4.47 -5.47
C GLY A 16 4.19 5.05 -6.11
N ILE A 17 3.68 6.15 -5.56
CA ILE A 17 2.55 6.91 -6.13
C ILE A 17 2.94 7.41 -7.52
N PHE A 18 4.05 8.15 -7.62
CA PHE A 18 4.49 8.72 -8.89
C PHE A 18 4.67 7.65 -9.96
N ALA A 19 5.36 6.55 -9.63
CA ALA A 19 5.58 5.44 -10.54
C ALA A 19 4.26 4.76 -10.95
N GLY A 20 3.36 4.48 -10.00
CA GLY A 20 2.08 3.81 -10.26
C GLY A 20 1.16 4.61 -11.18
N PHE A 21 0.98 5.91 -10.91
CA PHE A 21 0.16 6.76 -11.77
C PHE A 21 0.81 7.01 -13.15
N SER A 22 2.12 7.22 -13.21
CA SER A 22 2.82 7.39 -14.49
C SER A 22 2.70 6.13 -15.36
N ALA A 23 2.88 4.96 -14.75
CA ALA A 23 2.74 3.67 -15.41
C ALA A 23 1.30 3.40 -15.86
N PHE A 24 0.29 3.74 -15.04
CA PHE A 24 -1.12 3.64 -15.43
C PHE A 24 -1.38 4.40 -16.74
N PHE A 25 -1.03 5.69 -16.80
CA PHE A 25 -1.24 6.48 -18.01
C PHE A 25 -0.44 5.96 -19.20
N THR A 26 0.80 5.53 -18.98
CA THR A 26 1.66 5.00 -20.04
C THR A 26 1.08 3.71 -20.64
N PHE A 27 0.71 2.73 -19.81
CA PHE A 27 0.16 1.46 -20.29
C PHE A 27 -1.25 1.60 -20.83
N MET A 28 -2.08 2.48 -20.27
CA MET A 28 -3.44 2.72 -20.74
C MET A 28 -3.46 3.45 -22.10
N LEU A 29 -2.75 4.57 -22.21
CA LEU A 29 -2.89 5.49 -23.34
C LEU A 29 -1.95 5.18 -24.50
N TYR A 30 -0.72 4.72 -24.22
CA TYR A 30 0.29 4.51 -25.25
C TYR A 30 0.37 3.06 -25.72
N TYR A 31 0.31 2.11 -24.78
CA TYR A 31 0.45 0.69 -25.10
C TYR A 31 -0.88 -0.07 -25.15
N SER A 32 -2.00 0.53 -24.73
CA SER A 32 -3.29 -0.17 -24.59
C SER A 32 -3.22 -1.49 -23.77
N ASN A 33 -2.21 -1.64 -22.91
CA ASN A 33 -2.07 -2.78 -22.00
C ASN A 33 -2.94 -2.53 -20.76
N TYR A 34 -4.21 -2.90 -20.86
CA TYR A 34 -5.21 -2.68 -19.82
C TYR A 34 -4.92 -3.47 -18.53
N GLN A 35 -4.29 -4.63 -18.64
CA GLN A 35 -3.99 -5.45 -17.47
C GLN A 35 -2.90 -4.81 -16.63
N ALA A 36 -1.79 -4.41 -17.27
CA ALA A 36 -0.71 -3.69 -16.60
C ALA A 36 -1.18 -2.34 -16.05
N SER A 37 -2.03 -1.61 -16.79
CA SER A 37 -2.52 -0.30 -16.34
C SER A 37 -3.37 -0.42 -15.07
N VAL A 38 -4.32 -1.36 -15.02
CA VAL A 38 -5.17 -1.58 -13.84
C VAL A 38 -4.33 -1.93 -12.61
N TRP A 39 -3.35 -2.84 -12.74
CA TRP A 39 -2.46 -3.17 -11.64
C TRP A 39 -1.59 -1.99 -11.21
N ALA A 40 -1.11 -1.17 -12.15
CA ALA A 40 -0.34 0.03 -11.84
C ALA A 40 -1.17 1.06 -11.06
N LEU A 41 -2.42 1.26 -11.45
CA LEU A 41 -3.34 2.16 -10.76
C LEU A 41 -3.63 1.69 -9.33
N ILE A 42 -3.98 0.41 -9.16
CA ILE A 42 -4.24 -0.17 -7.83
C ILE A 42 -2.98 -0.02 -6.96
N SER A 43 -1.80 -0.36 -7.50
CA SER A 43 -0.52 -0.21 -6.81
C SER A 43 -0.28 1.23 -6.34
N GLY A 44 -0.52 2.22 -7.20
CA GLY A 44 -0.40 3.64 -6.89
C GLY A 44 -1.37 4.10 -5.79
N ILE A 45 -2.62 3.63 -5.82
CA ILE A 45 -3.62 3.94 -4.78
C ILE A 45 -3.19 3.37 -3.43
N ILE A 46 -2.77 2.10 -3.37
CA ILE A 46 -2.33 1.49 -2.10
C ILE A 46 -1.06 2.19 -1.58
N ALA A 47 -0.14 2.59 -2.46
CA ALA A 47 1.01 3.42 -2.08
C ALA A 47 0.58 4.79 -1.52
N ALA A 48 -0.47 5.41 -2.06
CA ALA A 48 -1.02 6.67 -1.57
C ALA A 48 -1.64 6.54 -0.17
N VAL A 49 -2.38 5.46 0.11
CA VAL A 49 -2.89 5.17 1.46
C VAL A 49 -1.74 4.99 2.45
N ASN A 50 -0.68 4.28 2.02
CA ASN A 50 0.51 4.07 2.82
C ASN A 50 1.22 5.40 3.15
N PHE A 51 1.42 6.25 2.13
CA PHE A 51 1.96 7.60 2.30
C PHE A 51 1.10 8.45 3.25
N HIS A 52 -0.23 8.39 3.09
CA HIS A 52 -1.19 9.13 3.91
C HIS A 52 -1.07 8.79 5.41
N LEU A 53 -1.00 7.50 5.75
CA LEU A 53 -0.81 7.09 7.14
C LEU A 53 0.55 7.53 7.68
N MET A 54 1.62 7.41 6.89
CA MET A 54 2.95 7.83 7.31
C MET A 54 3.05 9.34 7.54
N ILE A 55 2.40 10.17 6.71
CA ILE A 55 2.44 11.64 6.88
C ILE A 55 1.62 12.07 8.09
N LEU A 56 0.50 11.40 8.38
CA LEU A 56 -0.28 11.65 9.59
C LEU A 56 0.52 11.28 10.84
N PHE A 57 1.23 10.15 10.81
CA PHE A 57 2.13 9.77 11.90
C PHE A 57 3.30 10.74 12.05
N TYR A 58 3.93 11.17 10.95
CA TYR A 58 5.03 12.15 10.99
C TYR A 58 4.62 13.51 11.56
N ARG A 59 3.35 13.90 11.35
CA ARG A 59 2.79 15.17 11.85
C ARG A 59 2.14 15.05 13.22
N ASP A 60 2.26 13.91 13.90
CA ASP A 60 1.60 13.63 15.19
C ASP A 60 0.07 13.83 15.15
N LYS A 61 -0.56 13.62 13.98
CA LYS A 61 -2.01 13.79 13.77
C LYS A 61 -2.79 12.50 13.64
N LEU A 62 -2.10 11.36 13.71
CA LEU A 62 -2.69 10.05 13.47
C LEU A 62 -3.92 9.77 14.37
N GLU A 63 -3.83 10.07 15.66
CA GLU A 63 -4.91 9.86 16.64
C GLU A 63 -6.15 10.76 16.42
N SER A 64 -5.96 11.93 15.80
CA SER A 64 -7.07 12.85 15.48
C SER A 64 -7.84 12.45 14.22
N TRP A 65 -7.20 11.69 13.32
CA TRP A 65 -7.79 11.27 12.04
C TRP A 65 -8.31 9.83 12.08
N HIS A 66 -7.65 8.95 12.83
CA HIS A 66 -7.94 7.52 12.82
C HIS A 66 -8.13 6.95 14.22
N SER A 67 -9.23 6.21 14.37
CA SER A 67 -9.45 5.31 15.49
C SER A 67 -8.89 3.91 15.20
N VAL A 68 -8.77 3.08 16.24
CA VAL A 68 -8.41 1.66 16.12
C VAL A 68 -9.27 0.93 15.09
N ASN A 69 -10.57 1.20 15.05
CA ASN A 69 -11.48 0.55 14.09
C ASN A 69 -11.15 0.94 12.66
N THR A 70 -10.94 2.23 12.39
CA THR A 70 -10.58 2.68 11.03
C THR A 70 -9.23 2.13 10.58
N LEU A 71 -8.26 1.96 11.49
CA LEU A 71 -6.97 1.34 11.15
C LEU A 71 -7.11 -0.16 10.86
N LYS A 72 -8.04 -0.86 11.53
CA LYS A 72 -8.38 -2.25 11.22
C LYS A 72 -9.04 -2.37 9.84
N ASP A 73 -9.90 -1.43 9.46
CA ASP A 73 -10.49 -1.39 8.12
C ASP A 73 -9.41 -1.21 7.04
N ILE A 74 -8.44 -0.32 7.27
CA ILE A 74 -7.29 -0.15 6.36
C ILE A 74 -6.39 -1.40 6.37
N GLN A 75 -6.30 -2.12 7.49
CA GLN A 75 -5.60 -3.39 7.57
C GLN A 75 -6.27 -4.49 6.73
N TYR A 76 -7.61 -4.53 6.67
CA TYR A 76 -8.32 -5.41 5.75
C TYR A 76 -8.07 -5.02 4.29
N LEU A 77 -8.08 -3.73 3.96
CA LEU A 77 -7.69 -3.25 2.63
C LEU A 77 -6.27 -3.72 2.25
N ALA A 78 -5.32 -3.61 3.19
CA ALA A 78 -3.95 -4.07 3.00
C ALA A 78 -3.88 -5.59 2.75
N PHE A 79 -4.66 -6.36 3.50
CA PHE A 79 -4.78 -7.81 3.32
C PHE A 79 -5.35 -8.16 1.94
N PHE A 80 -6.41 -7.48 1.48
CA PHE A 80 -6.96 -7.71 0.15
C PHE A 80 -5.97 -7.32 -0.96
N ALA A 81 -5.25 -6.20 -0.82
CA ALA A 81 -4.21 -5.82 -1.77
C ALA A 81 -3.10 -6.88 -1.86
N LEU A 82 -2.67 -7.43 -0.71
CA LEU A 82 -1.72 -8.53 -0.66
C LEU A 82 -2.28 -9.80 -1.32
N LEU A 83 -3.51 -10.18 -0.98
CA LEU A 83 -4.16 -11.39 -1.50
C LEU A 83 -4.31 -11.31 -3.02
N PHE A 84 -4.98 -10.27 -3.54
CA PHE A 84 -5.20 -10.11 -4.98
C PHE A 84 -3.90 -9.90 -5.74
N GLY A 85 -2.96 -9.11 -5.20
CA GLY A 85 -1.64 -8.94 -5.82
C GLY A 85 -0.91 -10.28 -5.94
N THR A 86 -0.89 -11.11 -4.89
CA THR A 86 -0.26 -12.43 -4.90
C THR A 86 -0.97 -13.38 -5.87
N THR A 87 -2.31 -13.43 -5.86
CA THR A 87 -3.08 -14.22 -6.83
C THR A 87 -2.78 -13.79 -8.26
N GLY A 88 -2.68 -12.49 -8.52
CA GLY A 88 -2.29 -11.94 -9.83
C GLY A 88 -0.90 -12.41 -10.25
N ILE A 89 0.09 -12.32 -9.36
CA ILE A 89 1.45 -12.81 -9.62
C ILE A 89 1.42 -14.30 -10.01
N ILE A 90 0.77 -15.15 -9.21
CA ILE A 90 0.69 -16.59 -9.47
C ILE A 90 0.05 -16.87 -10.83
N TRP A 91 -1.06 -16.19 -11.13
CA TRP A 91 -1.77 -16.33 -12.40
C TRP A 91 -0.92 -15.94 -13.61
N TYR A 92 -0.24 -14.80 -13.53
CA TYR A 92 0.61 -14.33 -14.63
C TYR A 92 1.85 -15.19 -14.78
N LEU A 93 2.53 -15.54 -13.69
CA LEU A 93 3.70 -16.43 -13.74
C LEU A 93 3.34 -17.79 -14.34
N PHE A 94 2.21 -18.36 -13.95
CA PHE A 94 1.71 -19.59 -14.56
C PHE A 94 1.58 -19.44 -16.08
N LYS A 95 0.91 -18.39 -16.57
CA LYS A 95 0.75 -18.19 -18.02
C LYS A 95 2.08 -17.92 -18.74
N ILE A 96 2.96 -17.11 -18.16
CA ILE A 96 4.28 -16.79 -18.74
C ILE A 96 5.11 -18.06 -18.90
N ILE A 97 5.15 -18.92 -17.88
CA ILE A 97 5.93 -20.16 -17.89
C ILE A 97 5.28 -21.21 -18.80
N TYR A 98 3.97 -21.42 -18.67
CA TYR A 98 3.26 -22.46 -19.41
C TYR A 98 3.22 -22.19 -20.92
N TYR A 99 2.96 -20.95 -21.34
CA TYR A 99 2.87 -20.57 -22.75
C TYR A 99 4.18 -19.98 -23.30
N THR A 100 5.24 -19.90 -22.50
CA THR A 100 6.54 -19.32 -22.88
C THR A 100 6.38 -17.94 -23.54
N LEU A 101 5.58 -17.07 -22.90
CA LEU A 101 5.25 -15.77 -23.48
C LEU A 101 6.49 -14.87 -23.51
N PRO A 102 6.76 -14.15 -24.62
CA PRO A 102 7.79 -13.12 -24.67
C PRO A 102 7.34 -11.87 -23.89
N ILE A 103 8.30 -11.05 -23.46
CA ILE A 103 8.01 -9.78 -22.77
C ILE A 103 7.57 -8.67 -23.75
N LEU A 104 7.96 -8.79 -25.01
CA LEU A 104 7.58 -7.89 -26.09
C LEU A 104 6.61 -8.61 -27.04
N PRO A 105 5.65 -7.88 -27.63
CA PRO A 105 5.43 -6.44 -27.50
C PRO A 105 4.76 -6.02 -26.16
N VAL A 106 4.89 -4.74 -25.78
CA VAL A 106 4.47 -4.23 -24.45
C VAL A 106 2.95 -4.20 -24.26
N ASP A 107 2.21 -4.02 -25.34
CA ASP A 107 0.75 -3.96 -25.41
C ASP A 107 0.05 -5.22 -24.85
N ASP A 108 0.60 -6.41 -25.07
CA ASP A 108 0.07 -7.68 -24.52
C ASP A 108 0.99 -8.36 -23.50
N SER A 109 1.97 -7.61 -22.97
CA SER A 109 2.96 -8.16 -22.04
C SER A 109 2.36 -8.50 -20.66
N MET A 110 2.14 -9.79 -20.42
CA MET A 110 1.66 -10.29 -19.12
C MET A 110 2.73 -10.22 -18.03
N GLN A 111 4.00 -10.16 -18.41
CA GLN A 111 5.15 -10.00 -17.52
C GLN A 111 5.09 -8.62 -16.83
N ILE A 112 4.75 -7.57 -17.59
CA ILE A 112 4.57 -6.23 -17.05
C ILE A 112 3.38 -6.21 -16.08
N ALA A 113 2.27 -6.86 -16.42
CA ALA A 113 1.14 -7.02 -15.50
C ALA A 113 1.55 -7.77 -14.21
N ALA A 114 2.38 -8.81 -14.31
CA ALA A 114 2.92 -9.54 -13.16
C ALA A 114 3.75 -8.64 -12.23
N VAL A 115 4.60 -7.78 -12.80
CA VAL A 115 5.41 -6.81 -12.04
C VAL A 115 4.50 -5.86 -11.25
N TRP A 116 3.42 -5.35 -11.85
CA TRP A 116 2.52 -4.44 -11.15
C TRP A 116 1.59 -5.12 -10.15
N ALA A 117 1.23 -6.38 -10.38
CA ALA A 117 0.58 -7.22 -9.38
C ALA A 117 1.51 -7.42 -8.16
N PHE A 118 2.80 -7.68 -8.41
CA PHE A 118 3.82 -7.74 -7.35
C PHE A 118 3.96 -6.41 -6.60
N MET A 119 4.01 -5.28 -7.31
CA MET A 119 4.09 -3.97 -6.66
C MET A 119 2.87 -3.70 -5.79
N THR A 120 1.68 -4.13 -6.21
CA THR A 120 0.45 -4.08 -5.40
C THR A 120 0.58 -4.91 -4.13
N ALA A 121 1.03 -6.17 -4.25
CA ALA A 121 1.25 -7.04 -3.09
C ALA A 121 2.27 -6.44 -2.11
N LYS A 122 3.40 -5.92 -2.63
CA LYS A 122 4.44 -5.24 -1.86
C LYS A 122 3.88 -4.09 -1.02
N TRP A 123 3.06 -3.23 -1.62
CA TRP A 123 2.43 -2.13 -0.89
C TRP A 123 1.37 -2.60 0.10
N GLY A 124 0.65 -3.69 -0.20
CA GLY A 124 -0.24 -4.37 0.74
C GLY A 124 0.49 -4.84 1.99
N VAL A 125 1.63 -5.52 1.84
CA VAL A 125 2.51 -5.93 2.97
C VAL A 125 2.94 -4.71 3.78
N GLY A 126 3.47 -3.68 3.12
CA GLY A 126 3.92 -2.46 3.79
C GLY A 126 2.79 -1.80 4.59
N LEU A 127 1.60 -1.68 3.98
CA LEU A 127 0.44 -1.05 4.60
C LEU A 127 -0.03 -1.84 5.82
N TYR A 128 -0.07 -3.17 5.73
CA TYR A 128 -0.46 -4.06 6.82
C TYR A 128 0.45 -3.90 8.05
N PHE A 129 1.77 -3.85 7.84
CA PHE A 129 2.70 -3.67 8.95
C PHE A 129 2.57 -2.31 9.62
N ILE A 130 2.32 -1.27 8.83
CA ILE A 130 2.20 0.10 9.32
C ILE A 130 0.89 0.29 10.08
N THR A 131 -0.24 -0.18 9.54
CA THR A 131 -1.53 -0.13 10.23
C THR A 131 -1.49 -0.90 11.54
N ASN A 132 -1.00 -2.14 11.55
CA ASN A 132 -0.89 -2.94 12.78
C ASN A 132 -0.05 -2.24 13.86
N LYS A 133 1.06 -1.61 13.46
CA LYS A 133 1.91 -0.83 14.37
C LYS A 133 1.22 0.41 14.91
N TYR A 134 0.52 1.13 14.04
CA TYR A 134 -0.21 2.35 14.38
C TYR A 134 -1.42 2.06 15.27
N THR A 135 -2.10 0.94 15.05
CA THR A 135 -3.15 0.43 15.93
C THR A 135 -2.62 0.21 17.34
N LYS A 136 -1.51 -0.53 17.48
CA LYS A 136 -0.86 -0.77 18.78
C LYS A 136 -0.43 0.53 19.46
N TYR A 137 0.12 1.48 18.70
CA TYR A 137 0.51 2.79 19.23
C TYR A 137 -0.67 3.56 19.82
N ILE A 138 -1.82 3.60 19.14
CA ILE A 138 -3.03 4.26 19.65
C ILE A 138 -3.63 3.50 20.84
N GLU A 139 -3.60 2.17 20.80
CA GLU A 139 -4.05 1.31 21.90
C GLU A 139 -3.19 1.48 23.16
N GLU A 140 -1.89 1.78 23.06
CA GLU A 140 -1.02 2.07 24.20
C GLU A 140 -1.25 3.47 24.80
N ILE A 141 -1.64 4.44 23.97
CA ILE A 141 -1.91 5.82 24.39
C ILE A 141 -3.28 5.95 25.06
N SER A 142 -4.30 5.28 24.52
CA SER A 142 -5.68 5.35 25.02
C SER A 142 -5.83 5.04 26.54
N PRO A 143 -5.24 3.98 27.12
CA PRO A 143 -5.31 3.73 28.56
C PRO A 143 -4.56 4.78 29.40
N ARG A 144 -3.52 5.43 28.84
CA ARG A 144 -2.83 6.53 29.53
C ARG A 144 -3.67 7.79 29.61
N LEU A 145 -4.44 8.11 28.57
CA LEU A 145 -5.36 9.25 28.55
C LEU A 145 -6.51 9.08 29.54
N LEU A 146 -7.04 7.86 29.69
CA LEU A 146 -8.07 7.55 30.69
C LEU A 146 -7.55 7.65 32.13
N ASN A 147 -6.31 7.22 32.40
CA ASN A 147 -5.71 7.30 33.73
C ASN A 147 -5.28 8.73 34.12
N THR A 148 -4.74 9.53 33.18
CA THR A 148 -4.38 10.93 33.45
C THR A 148 -5.60 11.86 33.55
N GLY A 149 -6.69 11.55 32.85
CA GLY A 149 -7.98 12.22 33.06
C GLY A 149 -8.52 12.00 34.47
N ARG A 150 -8.38 10.78 35.02
CA ARG A 150 -8.85 10.44 36.37
C ARG A 150 -8.09 11.16 37.48
N SER A 151 -6.79 11.37 37.35
CA SER A 151 -5.97 12.01 38.41
C SER A 151 -6.11 13.53 38.50
N ARG A 152 -6.86 14.18 37.60
CA ARG A 152 -7.14 15.63 37.69
C ARG A 152 -8.42 15.95 38.48
N TYR A 153 -9.21 14.94 38.83
CA TYR A 153 -10.48 15.10 39.54
C TYR A 153 -10.46 14.54 40.97
N TYR A 154 -9.26 14.22 41.49
CA TYR A 154 -9.03 13.83 42.88
C TYR A 154 -7.89 14.65 43.47
#